data_AF-A0A920AUF1-F1
#
_entry.id   AF-A0A920AUF1-F1
#
_cell.length_a   1.000
_cell.length_b   1.000
_cell.length_c   1.000
_cell.angle_alpha   90.00
_cell.angle_beta   90.00
_cell.angle_gamma   90.00
#
_symmetry.space_group_name_H-M   'P 1'
#
loop_
_entity.id
_entity.type
_entity.pdbx_description
1 polymer ?
#
loop_
_entity_poly.entity_id
_entity_poly.type
_entity_poly.pdbx_seq_one_letter_code
_entity_poly.pdbx_strand_id
1 'polypeptide(L)' 'MSYNSDTHLVVIPTYNEIATLKEFIYQISEIDVSVLIVDDNSPDGTWKTVEDISSNNNQIYLLKRHKNLV' A
#
# COMPACT_ATOMS: atom_id res chain seq x y z
N MET A 1 4.04 -21.62 19.53
CA MET A 1 3.88 -20.16 19.44
C MET A 1 3.42 -19.88 18.02
N SER A 2 2.15 -19.54 17.84
CA SER A 2 1.65 -19.03 16.55
C SER A 2 2.05 -17.56 16.47
N TYR A 3 2.66 -17.16 15.36
CA TYR A 3 2.98 -15.76 15.09
C TYR A 3 1.72 -15.04 14.60
N ASN A 4 1.41 -13.89 15.18
CA ASN A 4 0.31 -13.01 14.80
C ASN A 4 0.86 -11.93 13.84
N SER A 5 0.22 -11.78 12.68
CA SER A 5 0.50 -10.77 11.65
C SER A 5 0.24 -9.31 12.09
N ASP A 6 -0.18 -9.10 13.34
CA ASP A 6 -0.65 -7.81 13.90
C ASP A 6 0.46 -6.92 14.51
N THR A 7 1.74 -7.31 14.45
CA THR A 7 2.79 -6.60 15.22
C THR A 7 3.63 -5.61 14.41
N HIS A 8 3.57 -5.67 13.08
CA HIS A 8 4.43 -4.86 12.21
C HIS A 8 3.63 -4.23 11.06
N LEU A 9 3.75 -2.91 10.95
CA LEU A 9 3.17 -2.12 9.88
C LEU A 9 4.29 -1.43 9.08
N VAL A 10 4.35 -1.72 7.78
CA VAL A 10 5.22 -1.04 6.82
C VAL A 10 4.43 0.10 6.20
N VAL A 11 4.93 1.33 6.28
CA VAL A 11 4.27 2.51 5.71
C VAL A 11 5.06 3.01 4.51
N ILE A 12 4.36 3.22 3.39
CA ILE A 12 5.00 3.57 2.11
C ILE A 12 4.30 4.80 1.53
N PRO A 13 4.94 5.97 1.57
CA PRO A 13 4.46 7.12 0.81
C PRO A 13 4.69 6.90 -0.68
N THR A 14 3.69 7.18 -1.52
CA THR A 14 3.77 6.99 -2.98
C THR A 14 3.27 8.22 -3.73
N TYR A 15 3.98 8.58 -4.80
CA TYR A 15 3.56 9.56 -5.81
C TYR A 15 4.14 9.18 -7.17
N ASN A 16 3.30 8.85 -8.15
CA ASN A 16 3.72 8.38 -9.49
C ASN A 16 4.61 7.13 -9.50
N GLU A 17 4.31 6.15 -8.63
CA GLU A 17 5.15 4.95 -8.44
C GLU A 17 4.49 3.65 -8.95
N ILE A 18 3.52 3.74 -9.86
CA ILE A 18 2.71 2.60 -10.30
C ILE A 18 3.51 1.36 -10.75
N ALA A 19 4.66 1.56 -11.40
CA ALA A 19 5.51 0.48 -11.89
C ALA A 19 6.23 -0.24 -10.74
N THR A 20 6.90 0.53 -9.88
CA THR A 20 7.69 0.02 -8.75
C THR A 20 6.79 -0.61 -7.68
N LEU A 21 5.60 -0.03 -7.47
CA LEU A 21 4.73 -0.43 -6.38
C LEU A 21 4.19 -1.85 -6.51
N LYS A 22 3.90 -2.31 -7.73
CA LYS A 22 3.42 -3.68 -7.97
C LYS A 22 4.46 -4.72 -7.61
N GLU A 23 5.71 -4.48 -8.03
CA GLU A 23 6.83 -5.36 -7.71
C GLU A 23 7.09 -5.38 -6.20
N PHE A 24 7.06 -4.22 -5.55
CA PHE A 24 7.19 -4.13 -4.11
C PHE A 24 6.10 -4.92 -3.38
N ILE A 25 4.82 -4.73 -3.73
CA ILE A 25 3.71 -5.41 -3.05
C ILE A 25 3.81 -6.93 -3.23
N TYR A 26 4.24 -7.38 -4.42
CA TYR A 26 4.47 -8.80 -4.66
C TYR A 26 5.58 -9.34 -3.74
N GLN A 27 6.72 -8.66 -3.65
CA GLN A 27 7.85 -9.10 -2.83
C GLN A 27 7.53 -9.07 -1.32
N ILE A 28 6.87 -8.02 -0.84
CA ILE A 28 6.53 -7.88 0.58
C ILE A 28 5.44 -8.86 1.02
N SER A 29 4.60 -9.35 0.09
CA SER A 29 3.51 -10.29 0.40
C SER A 29 3.99 -11.69 0.84
N GLU A 30 5.26 -12.00 0.58
CA GLU A 30 5.93 -13.21 1.09
C GLU A 30 6.30 -13.09 2.59
N ILE A 31 6.13 -11.91 3.18
CA ILE A 31 6.43 -11.62 4.57
C ILE A 31 5.10 -11.35 5.29
N ASP A 32 4.95 -11.92 6.49
CA ASP A 32 3.74 -11.73 7.31
C ASP A 32 3.73 -10.36 8.01
N VAL A 33 3.47 -9.30 7.23
CA VAL A 33 3.40 -7.90 7.69
C VAL A 33 2.21 -7.18 7.09
N SER A 34 1.68 -6.22 7.84
CA SER A 34 0.70 -5.27 7.30
C SER A 34 1.42 -4.17 6.51
N VAL A 35 0.84 -3.71 5.40
CA VAL A 35 1.38 -2.62 4.57
C VAL A 35 0.34 -1.52 4.42
N LEU A 36 0.68 -0.31 4.81
CA LEU A 36 -0.11 0.89 4.57
C LEU A 36 0.56 1.73 3.48
N ILE A 37 -0.11 1.82 2.33
CA ILE A 37 0.32 2.69 1.24
C ILE A 37 -0.39 4.03 1.38
N VAL A 38 0.40 5.10 1.45
CA VAL A 38 -0.08 6.47 1.57
C VAL A 38 0.12 7.18 0.24
N ASP A 39 -0.94 7.26 -0.56
CA ASP A 39 -0.89 7.89 -1.88
C ASP A 39 -1.06 9.41 -1.77
N ASP A 40 -0.09 10.16 -2.29
CA ASP A 40 -0.10 11.63 -2.29
C ASP A 40 -0.79 12.21 -3.54
N ASN A 41 -1.99 11.74 -3.83
CA ASN A 41 -2.81 12.16 -4.98
C ASN A 41 -2.09 11.92 -6.32
N SER A 42 -1.65 10.68 -6.54
CA SER A 42 -0.95 10.32 -7.78
C SER A 42 -1.85 10.45 -9.01
N PRO A 43 -1.49 11.27 -10.01
CA PRO A 43 -2.27 11.44 -11.24
C PRO A 43 -2.18 10.23 -12.18
N ASP A 44 -1.16 9.38 -12.02
CA ASP A 44 -0.91 8.20 -12.87
C ASP A 44 -1.81 6.99 -12.56
N GLY A 45 -2.65 7.08 -11.52
CA GLY A 45 -3.52 5.99 -11.08
C GLY A 45 -2.83 4.98 -10.17
N THR A 46 -1.70 5.32 -9.55
CA THR A 46 -1.04 4.50 -8.51
C THR A 46 -2.05 4.02 -7.46
N TRP A 47 -2.87 4.92 -6.90
CA TRP A 47 -3.91 4.58 -5.93
C TRP A 47 -4.92 3.55 -6.44
N LYS A 48 -5.22 3.52 -7.74
CA LYS A 48 -6.20 2.58 -8.31
C LYS A 48 -5.64 1.17 -8.33
N THR A 49 -4.37 1.04 -8.68
CA THR A 49 -3.65 -0.23 -8.58
C THR A 49 -3.66 -0.76 -7.15
N VAL A 50 -3.39 0.10 -6.16
CA VAL A 50 -3.40 -0.31 -4.76
C VAL A 50 -4.81 -0.69 -4.29
N GLU A 51 -5.84 0.05 -4.70
CA GLU A 51 -7.22 -0.24 -4.37
C GLU A 51 -7.63 -1.64 -4.85
N ASP A 52 -7.32 -1.96 -6.11
CA ASP A 52 -7.58 -3.29 -6.69
C ASP A 52 -6.86 -4.40 -5.90
N ILE A 53 -5.61 -4.17 -5.50
CA ILE A 53 -4.82 -5.15 -4.72
C ILE A 53 -5.39 -5.30 -3.31
N SER A 54 -5.70 -4.19 -2.62
CA SER A 54 -6.25 -4.19 -1.26
C SER A 54 -7.60 -4.89 -1.17
N SER A 55 -8.41 -4.85 -2.23
CA SER A 55 -9.71 -5.56 -2.27
C SER A 55 -9.58 -7.08 -2.20
N ASN A 56 -8.40 -7.62 -2.54
CA ASN A 56 -8.11 -9.06 -2.56
C ASN A 56 -7.07 -9.47 -1.48
N ASN A 57 -6.56 -8.53 -0.68
CA ASN A 57 -5.53 -8.81 0.32
C ASN A 57 -5.76 -8.00 1.60
N ASN A 58 -6.13 -8.70 2.68
CA ASN A 58 -6.46 -8.11 3.99
C ASN A 58 -5.27 -7.48 4.72
N GLN A 59 -4.03 -7.69 4.24
CA GLN A 59 -2.81 -7.11 4.82
C GLN A 59 -2.36 -5.83 4.10
N ILE A 60 -3.01 -5.44 2.98
CA ILE A 60 -2.67 -4.24 2.21
C ILE A 60 -3.75 -3.18 2.41
N TYR A 61 -3.33 -2.01 2.88
CA TYR A 61 -4.20 -0.87 3.16
C TYR A 61 -3.82 0.32 2.30
N LEU A 62 -4.81 1.13 1.94
CA LEU A 62 -4.62 2.35 1.16
C LEU A 62 -5.16 3.56 1.93
N LEU A 63 -4.30 4.56 2.15
CA LEU A 63 -4.68 5.90 2.57
C LEU A 63 -4.46 6.86 1.41
N LYS A 64 -5.56 7.34 0.80
CA LYS A 64 -5.49 8.37 -0.25
C LYS A 64 -5.50 9.75 0.41
N ARG A 65 -4.49 10.58 0.14
CA ARG A 65 -4.52 11.98 0.54
C ARG A 65 -5.27 12.80 -0.49
N HIS A 66 -6.27 13.56 -0.04
CA HIS A 66 -6.84 14.63 -0.85
C HIS A 66 -6.00 15.88 -0.70
N LYS A 67 -5.77 16.60 -1.80
CA LYS A 67 -4.97 17.82 -1.82
C LYS A 67 -5.71 18.94 -1.08
N ASN A 68 -5.54 19.02 0.24
CA ASN A 68 -5.91 20.21 1.01
C ASN A 68 -4.71 21.18 0.94
N LEU A 69 -4.67 21.99 -0.11
CA LEU A 69 -3.83 23.19 -0.13
C LEU A 69 -4.54 24.23 0.74
N VAL A 70 -3.97 24.50 1.92
CA VAL A 70 -4.19 25.77 2.64
C VAL A 70 -3.46 26.89 1.91
#